data_AF-A0A7I7QB54-F1
#
_entry.id   AF-A0A7I7QB54-F1
#
_cell.length_a   1.000
_cell.length_b   1.000
_cell.length_c   1.000
_cell.angle_alpha   90.00
_cell.angle_beta   90.00
_cell.angle_gamma   90.00
#
_symmetry.space_group_name_H-M   'P 1'
#
loop_
_entity.id
_entity.type
_entity.pdbx_description
1 polymer ?
#
loop_
_entity_poly.entity_id
_entity_poly.type
_entity_poly.pdbx_seq_one_letter_code
_entity_poly.pdbx_strand_id
1 'polypeptide(L)'
;MPASAIGVQVARERITVTIGVICAIPQEWAYLRSVLSGAERKEIARTTFDTGELDAHRVVLAAAGMGKVNTGLVATLLADRFDC
;
A
#
# COMPACT_ATOMS: atom_id res chain seq x y z
N MET A 1 -23.82 8.70 -40.58
CA MET A 1 -23.74 7.38 -39.91
C MET A 1 -22.28 6.94 -39.93
N PRO A 2 -21.69 6.32 -38.89
CA PRO A 2 -22.15 6.06 -37.51
C PRO A 2 -21.21 6.68 -36.43
N ALA A 3 -21.78 7.17 -35.31
CA ALA A 3 -21.80 6.53 -33.98
C ALA A 3 -20.68 7.04 -33.03
N SER A 4 -20.97 8.18 -32.39
CA SER A 4 -20.33 8.60 -31.15
C SER A 4 -20.74 7.62 -30.05
N ALA A 5 -19.83 6.72 -29.67
CA ALA A 5 -20.04 5.84 -28.53
C ALA A 5 -20.02 6.69 -27.25
N ILE A 6 -21.18 6.76 -26.61
CA ILE A 6 -21.39 7.26 -25.26
C ILE A 6 -20.59 6.35 -24.32
N GLY A 7 -19.42 6.82 -23.88
CA GLY A 7 -18.64 6.18 -22.83
C GLY A 7 -19.35 6.35 -21.49
N VAL A 8 -19.94 5.26 -20.99
CA VAL A 8 -20.52 5.17 -19.66
C VAL A 8 -19.45 5.50 -18.62
N GLN A 9 -19.55 6.68 -18.00
CA GLN A 9 -18.75 7.06 -16.85
C GLN A 9 -19.18 6.19 -15.67
N VAL A 10 -18.50 5.06 -15.46
CA VAL A 10 -18.66 4.27 -14.24
C VAL A 10 -18.11 5.12 -13.10
N ALA A 11 -19.00 5.77 -12.35
CA ALA A 11 -18.69 6.37 -11.07
C ALA A 11 -18.26 5.24 -10.12
N ARG A 12 -16.97 4.89 -10.15
CA ARG A 12 -16.36 4.03 -9.13
C ARG A 12 -16.56 4.75 -7.80
N GLU A 13 -17.47 4.24 -6.99
CA GLU A 13 -17.59 4.58 -5.58
C GLU A 13 -16.19 4.39 -4.98
N ARG A 14 -15.48 5.49 -4.69
CA ARG A 14 -14.12 5.44 -4.13
C ARG A 14 -14.26 4.98 -2.69
N ILE A 15 -14.28 3.67 -2.48
CA ILE A 15 -14.03 3.09 -1.16
C ILE A 15 -12.64 3.60 -0.76
N THR A 16 -12.55 4.33 0.35
CA THR A 16 -11.28 4.77 0.95
C THR A 16 -10.60 3.55 1.57
N VAL A 17 -10.07 2.68 0.71
CA VAL A 17 -9.32 1.49 1.10
C VAL A 17 -7.87 1.90 1.33
N THR A 18 -7.33 1.52 2.49
CA THR A 18 -5.89 1.54 2.74
C THR A 18 -5.28 0.28 2.12
N ILE A 19 -4.24 0.45 1.31
CA ILE A 19 -3.58 -0.67 0.62
C ILE A 19 -2.29 -1.01 1.36
N GLY A 20 -2.21 -2.22 1.91
CA GLY A 20 -0.98 -2.78 2.45
C GLY A 20 -0.07 -3.31 1.36
N VAL A 21 1.20 -2.90 1.34
CA VAL A 21 2.21 -3.38 0.39
C VAL A 21 3.37 -3.98 1.14
N ILE A 22 3.56 -5.28 1.01
CA ILE A 22 4.65 -6.02 1.66
C ILE A 22 5.87 -6.04 0.73
N CYS A 23 6.96 -5.44 1.19
CA CYS A 23 8.24 -5.43 0.48
C CYS A 23 9.16 -6.48 1.10
N ALA A 24 9.62 -7.44 0.30
CA ALA A 24 10.51 -8.50 0.75
C ALA A 24 11.98 -8.09 0.65
N ILE A 25 12.30 -7.21 -0.30
CA ILE A 25 13.67 -6.71 -0.51
C ILE A 25 13.76 -5.20 -0.28
N PRO A 26 14.91 -4.69 0.22
CA PRO A 26 15.08 -3.25 0.48
C PRO A 26 14.89 -2.35 -0.74
N GLN A 27 15.18 -2.84 -1.95
CA GLN A 27 15.11 -2.08 -3.19
C GLN A 27 13.66 -1.77 -3.60
N GLU A 28 12.73 -2.73 -3.41
CA GLU A 28 11.29 -2.51 -3.63
C GLU A 28 10.77 -1.42 -2.71
N TRP A 29 11.13 -1.51 -1.43
CA TRP A 29 10.74 -0.55 -0.42
C TRP A 29 11.33 0.84 -0.70
N ALA A 30 12.62 0.93 -1.08
CA ALA A 30 13.27 2.19 -1.38
C ALA A 30 12.62 2.90 -2.57
N TYR A 31 12.30 2.14 -3.62
CA TYR A 31 11.59 2.67 -4.79
C TYR A 31 10.21 3.22 -4.40
N LEU A 32 9.37 2.40 -3.77
CA LEU A 32 8.00 2.81 -3.39
C LEU A 32 7.99 3.96 -2.39
N ARG A 33 8.92 3.98 -1.43
CA ARG A 33 9.10 5.09 -0.51
C ARG A 33 9.50 6.39 -1.21
N SER A 34 10.29 6.32 -2.28
CA SER A 34 10.73 7.52 -3.02
C SER A 34 9.58 8.25 -3.73
N VAL A 35 8.52 7.51 -4.09
CA VAL A 35 7.32 8.04 -4.75
C VAL A 35 6.16 8.27 -3.77
N LEU A 36 6.33 7.92 -2.49
CA LEU A 36 5.32 8.06 -1.44
C LEU A 36 5.21 9.51 -0.97
N SER A 37 4.02 10.09 -1.10
CA SER A 37 3.72 11.43 -0.61
C SER A 37 3.26 11.40 0.84
N GLY A 38 3.66 12.41 1.63
CA GLY A 38 3.26 12.52 3.04
C GLY A 38 3.74 11.35 3.91
N ALA A 39 4.92 10.81 3.60
CA ALA A 39 5.46 9.61 4.25
C ALA A 39 5.66 9.80 5.76
N GLU A 40 4.96 9.00 6.56
CA GLU A 40 5.15 8.88 8.01
C GLU A 40 5.67 7.48 8.34
N ARG A 41 6.73 7.42 9.14
CA ARG A 41 7.34 6.16 9.57
C ARG A 41 6.81 5.71 10.92
N LYS A 42 6.48 4.41 11.01
CA LYS A 42 6.15 3.71 12.24
C LYS A 42 7.01 2.45 12.35
N GLU A 43 7.50 2.16 13.55
CA GLU A 43 8.19 0.91 13.85
C GLU A 43 7.34 0.09 14.81
N ILE A 44 6.96 -1.12 14.40
CA ILE A 44 6.13 -2.03 15.19
C ILE A 44 6.79 -3.41 15.15
N ALA A 45 7.03 -3.99 16.33
CA ALA A 45 7.67 -5.31 16.45
C ALA A 45 8.99 -5.44 15.67
N ARG A 46 9.82 -4.38 15.65
CA ARG A 46 11.09 -4.28 14.89
C ARG A 46 10.94 -4.31 13.37
N THR A 47 9.72 -4.13 12.87
CA THR A 47 9.40 -3.97 11.45
C THR A 47 9.08 -2.51 11.17
N THR A 48 9.65 -2.00 10.07
CA THR A 48 9.37 -0.63 9.61
C THR A 48 8.15 -0.61 8.69
N PHE A 49 7.26 0.33 8.97
CA PHE A 49 6.09 0.66 8.16
C PHE A 49 6.19 2.14 7.75
N ASP A 50 6.08 2.45 6.46
CA ASP A 50 5.92 3.83 6.00
C ASP A 50 4.52 3.99 5.43
N THR A 51 3.76 4.93 5.98
CA THR A 51 2.40 5.23 5.54
C THR A 51 2.38 6.52 4.73
N GLY A 52 1.53 6.61 3.73
CA GLY A 52 1.42 7.83 2.92
C GLY A 52 0.43 7.63 1.78
N GLU A 53 0.62 8.39 0.71
CA GLU A 53 -0.22 8.31 -0.48
C GLU A 53 0.58 8.01 -1.75
N LEU A 54 0.02 7.12 -2.58
CA LEU A 54 0.45 6.85 -3.95
C LEU A 54 -0.75 7.02 -4.88
N ASP A 55 -0.66 7.91 -5.86
CA ASP A 55 -1.72 8.16 -6.86
C ASP A 55 -3.13 8.34 -6.25
N ALA A 56 -3.22 9.08 -5.14
CA ALA A 56 -4.45 9.33 -4.35
C ALA A 56 -5.05 8.09 -3.64
N HIS A 57 -4.24 7.04 -3.42
CA HIS A 57 -4.56 5.90 -2.57
C HIS A 57 -3.74 5.95 -1.29
N ARG A 58 -4.37 5.68 -0.15
CA ARG A 58 -3.64 5.50 1.12
C ARG A 58 -2.89 4.18 1.06
N VAL A 59 -1.59 4.22 1.31
CA VAL A 59 -0.72 3.04 1.24
C VAL A 59 0.07 2.89 2.54
N VAL A 60 0.27 1.65 2.95
CA VAL A 60 1.18 1.24 4.03
C VAL A 60 2.24 0.32 3.46
N LEU A 61 3.47 0.81 3.35
CA LEU A 61 4.63 0.03 2.92
C LEU A 61 5.23 -0.68 4.13
N ALA A 62 5.31 -2.01 4.10
CA ALA A 62 5.89 -2.80 5.17
C ALA A 62 7.18 -3.49 4.73
N ALA A 63 8.28 -3.26 5.46
CA ALA A 63 9.56 -3.91 5.20
C ALA A 63 9.60 -5.30 5.87
N ALA A 64 9.02 -6.32 5.23
CA ALA A 64 8.93 -7.68 5.79
C ALA A 64 10.20 -8.51 5.61
N GLY A 65 11.13 -8.12 4.75
CA GLY A 65 12.31 -8.94 4.47
C GLY A 65 11.97 -10.31 3.86
N MET A 66 12.98 -11.15 3.65
CA MET A 66 12.80 -12.52 3.18
C MET A 66 12.53 -13.47 4.35
N GLY A 67 11.42 -14.22 4.29
CA GLY A 67 11.14 -15.34 5.21
C GLY A 67 9.67 -15.47 5.60
N LYS A 68 9.13 -16.69 5.57
CA LYS A 68 7.69 -16.96 5.77
C LYS A 68 7.18 -16.47 7.14
N VAL A 69 8.01 -16.58 8.18
CA VAL A 69 7.66 -16.15 9.54
C VAL A 69 7.47 -14.65 9.60
N ASN A 70 8.42 -13.87 9.05
CA ASN A 70 8.34 -12.42 9.12
C ASN A 70 7.22 -11.90 8.20
N THR A 71 7.05 -12.47 7.00
CA THR A 71 5.92 -12.13 6.13
C THR A 71 4.57 -12.37 6.80
N GLY A 72 4.40 -13.49 7.51
CA GLY A 72 3.18 -13.79 8.26
C GLY A 72 2.94 -12.79 9.39
N LEU A 73 3.97 -12.45 10.18
CA LEU A 73 3.89 -11.42 11.21
C LEU A 73 3.48 -10.06 10.62
N VAL A 74 4.10 -9.65 9.51
CA VAL A 74 3.81 -8.38 8.86
C VAL A 74 2.38 -8.33 8.32
N ALA A 75 1.91 -9.41 7.69
CA ALA A 75 0.53 -9.49 7.21
C ALA A 75 -0.48 -9.34 8.36
N THR A 76 -0.23 -9.98 9.51
CA THR A 76 -1.06 -9.82 10.71
C THR A 76 -1.03 -8.38 11.21
N LEU A 77 0.14 -7.73 11.24
CA LEU A 77 0.26 -6.34 11.69
C LEU A 77 -0.42 -5.35 10.75
N LEU A 78 -0.42 -5.60 9.44
CA LEU A 78 -1.17 -4.80 8.46
C LEU A 78 -2.67 -4.88 8.73
N ALA A 79 -3.21 -6.09 8.91
CA ALA A 79 -4.62 -6.29 9.19
C ALA A 79 -5.04 -5.72 10.56
N ASP A 80 -4.25 -5.95 11.62
CA ASP A 80 -4.58 -5.57 13.00
C ASP A 80 -4.35 -4.08 13.31
N ARG A 81 -3.37 -3.43 12.66
CA ARG A 81 -2.96 -2.05 13.01
C ARG A 81 -3.26 -1.01 11.95
N PHE A 82 -3.51 -1.43 10.72
CA PHE A 82 -3.73 -0.54 9.59
C PHE A 82 -5.02 -0.85 8.81
N ASP A 83 -5.79 -1.85 9.24
CA ASP A 83 -7.05 -2.27 8.64
C ASP A 83 -6.92 -2.57 7.13
N CYS A 84 -5.79 -3.16 6.71
CA CYS A 84 -5.46 -3.44 5.31
C CYS A 84 -4.88 -4.84 5.07
#